data_AF-F1LGQ0-F1
#
_entry.id   AF-F1LGQ0-F1
#
_cell.length_a   1.000
_cell.length_b   1.000
_cell.length_c   1.000
_cell.angle_alpha   90.00
_cell.angle_beta   90.00
_cell.angle_gamma   90.00
#
_symmetry.space_group_name_H-M   'P 1'
#
loop_
_entity.id
_entity.type
_entity.pdbx_description
1 polymer ?
#
loop_
_entity_poly.entity_id
_entity_poly.type
_entity_poly.pdbx_seq_one_letter_code
_entity_poly.pdbx_strand_id
1 'polypeptide(L)'
;MNRGQDCVYEQESAFDLFVNQNAAWLRLRCGCMDVDDILQGGILKGELTELVGSIAVGKTQMCLSLTASILLEKESASSYVIYLDTNGSFRSSRLLQVLIARGNSVENAKKLLQRVLVGR
;
A
#
# COMPACT_ATOMS: atom_id res chain seq x y z
N MET A 1 -1.43 -28.27 25.53
CA MET A 1 -0.28 -27.34 25.63
C MET A 1 0.67 -27.65 24.49
N ASN A 2 0.55 -26.93 23.36
CA ASN A 2 1.47 -27.08 22.23
C ASN A 2 2.77 -26.34 22.58
N ARG A 3 3.87 -27.08 22.66
CA ARG A 3 5.22 -26.52 22.78
C ARG A 3 5.48 -25.68 21.53
N GLY A 4 5.94 -24.45 21.72
CA GLY A 4 6.33 -23.57 20.63
C GLY A 4 7.35 -24.28 19.73
N GLN A 5 7.06 -24.34 18.43
CA GLN A 5 8.10 -24.65 17.45
C GLN A 5 9.11 -23.52 17.52
N ASP A 6 10.33 -23.84 17.97
CA ASP A 6 11.46 -22.91 17.87
C ASP A 6 11.67 -22.60 16.38
N CYS A 7 11.58 -21.32 16.03
CA CYS A 7 11.84 -20.86 14.67
C CYS A 7 13.34 -21.03 14.40
N VAL A 8 13.69 -21.97 13.53
CA VAL A 8 15.05 -22.13 13.02
C VAL A 8 15.29 -21.02 12.01
N TYR A 9 16.12 -20.04 12.37
CA TYR A 9 16.59 -19.02 11.42
C TYR A 9 17.78 -19.60 10.66
N GLU A 10 17.66 -19.71 9.34
CA GLU A 10 18.83 -19.96 8.48
C GLU A 10 19.79 -18.77 8.56
N GLN A 11 21.08 -19.04 8.71
CA GLN A 11 22.11 -17.99 8.61
C GLN A 11 22.28 -17.60 7.15
N GLU A 12 21.80 -16.41 6.81
CA GLU A 12 21.99 -15.78 5.51
C GLU A 12 22.59 -14.38 5.72
N SER A 13 23.48 -13.93 4.82
CA SER A 13 23.97 -12.55 4.92
C SER A 13 22.87 -11.57 4.51
N ALA A 14 22.91 -10.35 5.05
CA ALA A 14 21.95 -9.31 4.64
C ALA A 14 22.00 -9.01 3.13
N PHE A 15 23.18 -9.18 2.51
CA PHE A 15 23.36 -9.02 1.07
C PHE A 15 22.68 -10.14 0.28
N ASP A 16 22.88 -11.40 0.69
CA ASP A 16 22.24 -12.55 0.04
C ASP A 16 20.71 -12.47 0.17
N LEU A 17 20.21 -12.09 1.34
CA LEU A 17 18.77 -11.92 1.57
C LEU A 17 18.18 -10.80 0.69
N PHE A 18 18.91 -9.70 0.51
CA PHE A 18 18.51 -8.60 -0.38
C PHE A 18 18.44 -9.05 -1.85
N VAL A 19 19.45 -9.79 -2.32
CA VAL A 19 19.52 -10.31 -3.69
C VAL A 19 18.45 -11.38 -3.93
N ASN A 20 18.35 -12.36 -3.04
CA ASN A 20 17.46 -13.52 -3.20
C ASN A 20 15.98 -13.16 -3.17
N GLN A 21 15.58 -12.17 -2.37
CA GLN A 21 14.18 -11.73 -2.30
C GLN A 21 13.78 -10.73 -3.39
N ASN A 22 14.72 -10.34 -4.28
CA ASN A 22 14.56 -9.22 -5.23
C ASN A 22 13.99 -7.95 -4.58
N ALA A 23 14.17 -7.83 -3.25
CA ALA A 23 13.53 -6.89 -2.36
C ALA A 23 12.06 -6.53 -2.70
N ALA A 24 11.24 -7.49 -3.12
CA ALA A 24 9.85 -7.22 -3.52
C ALA A 24 9.02 -6.56 -2.40
N TRP A 25 9.35 -6.86 -1.14
CA TRP A 25 8.77 -6.26 0.06
C TRP A 25 9.02 -4.75 0.17
N LEU A 26 10.06 -4.21 -0.49
CA LEU A 26 10.33 -2.77 -0.59
C LEU A 26 9.42 -2.07 -1.61
N ARG A 27 8.73 -2.79 -2.49
CA ARG A 27 7.87 -2.14 -3.49
C ARG A 27 6.41 -2.17 -3.06
N LEU A 28 5.74 -1.04 -3.24
CA LEU A 28 4.31 -0.89 -3.07
C LEU A 28 3.67 -0.68 -4.44
N ARG A 29 2.95 -1.71 -4.90
CA ARG A 29 2.17 -1.65 -6.13
C ARG A 29 0.97 -0.73 -5.97
N CYS A 30 0.70 0.08 -6.98
CA CYS A 30 -0.48 0.95 -7.04
C CYS A 30 -1.74 0.17 -7.47
N GLY A 31 -1.62 -1.05 -8.00
CA GLY A 31 -2.73 -1.93 -8.36
C GLY A 31 -3.24 -1.73 -9.81
N CYS A 32 -2.46 -1.04 -10.65
CA CYS A 32 -2.66 -0.94 -12.09
C CYS A 32 -1.43 -1.55 -12.75
N MET A 33 -1.60 -2.67 -13.47
CA MET A 33 -0.49 -3.44 -14.01
C MET A 33 0.45 -2.59 -14.87
N ASP A 34 -0.10 -1.84 -15.83
CA ASP A 34 0.72 -1.03 -16.75
C ASP A 34 1.53 0.05 -16.00
N VAL A 35 0.93 0.70 -15.00
CA VAL A 35 1.62 1.71 -14.18
C VAL A 35 2.67 1.06 -13.29
N ASP A 36 2.34 -0.06 -12.66
CA ASP A 36 3.27 -0.80 -11.81
C ASP A 36 4.47 -1.29 -12.63
N ASP A 37 4.28 -1.71 -13.88
CA ASP A 37 5.35 -2.18 -14.76
C ASP A 37 6.26 -1.02 -15.21
N ILE A 38 5.71 0.15 -15.54
CA ILE A 38 6.49 1.37 -15.80
C ILE A 38 7.32 1.76 -14.56
N LEU A 39 6.77 1.56 -13.36
CA LEU A 39 7.45 1.80 -12.09
C LEU A 39 8.29 0.60 -11.62
N GLN A 40 8.58 -0.37 -12.50
CA GLN A 40 9.41 -1.55 -12.20
C GLN A 40 8.94 -2.35 -10.97
N GLY A 41 7.63 -2.49 -10.80
CA GLY A 41 6.99 -3.20 -9.71
C GLY A 41 6.36 -2.30 -8.63
N GLY A 42 6.30 -0.99 -8.83
CA GLY A 42 5.62 -0.04 -7.94
C GLY A 42 6.57 0.97 -7.28
N ILE A 43 6.03 1.78 -6.36
CA ILE A 43 6.85 2.80 -5.66
C ILE A 43 7.70 2.16 -4.55
N LEU A 44 8.85 2.75 -4.23
CA LEU A 44 9.75 2.23 -3.19
C LEU A 44 9.32 2.70 -1.79
N LYS A 45 9.26 1.76 -0.85
CA LYS A 45 9.10 2.00 0.58
C LYS A 45 10.43 2.53 1.12
N GLY A 46 10.38 3.48 2.04
CA GLY A 46 11.57 4.13 2.60
C GLY A 46 12.11 5.30 1.76
N GLU A 47 11.48 5.61 0.62
CA GLU A 47 11.85 6.73 -0.24
C GLU A 47 10.71 7.75 -0.38
N LEU A 48 11.07 8.98 -0.74
CA LEU A 48 10.11 10.03 -1.12
C LEU A 48 9.87 9.97 -2.63
N THR A 49 8.65 9.65 -3.03
CA THR A 49 8.21 9.67 -4.44
C THR A 49 7.33 10.89 -4.70
N GLU A 50 7.69 11.73 -5.68
CA GLU A 50 6.87 12.86 -6.11
C GLU A 50 6.12 12.54 -7.41
N LEU A 51 4.81 12.80 -7.44
CA LEU A 51 3.97 12.65 -8.64
C LEU A 51 3.50 14.02 -9.12
N VAL A 52 4.03 14.48 -10.25
CA VAL A 52 3.76 15.82 -10.82
C VAL A 52 2.88 15.74 -12.05
N GLY A 53 2.03 16.75 -12.26
CA GLY A 53 1.24 16.89 -13.48
C GLY A 53 0.06 17.86 -13.34
N SER A 54 -0.64 18.13 -14.42
CA SER A 54 -1.81 19.04 -14.46
C SER A 54 -2.98 18.56 -13.60
N ILE A 55 -3.98 19.41 -13.35
CA ILE A 55 -5.22 18.98 -12.69
C ILE A 55 -5.88 17.83 -13.47
N ALA A 56 -6.60 16.96 -12.76
CA ALA A 56 -7.35 15.84 -13.33
C ALA A 56 -6.53 14.72 -14.04
N VAL A 57 -5.19 14.77 -14.08
CA VAL A 57 -4.35 13.70 -14.65
C VAL A 57 -4.26 12.42 -13.80
N GLY A 58 -5.00 12.34 -12.69
CA GLY A 58 -5.08 11.14 -11.85
C GLY A 58 -4.24 11.13 -10.57
N LYS A 59 -3.55 12.23 -10.21
CA LYS A 59 -2.70 12.27 -9.01
C LYS A 59 -3.40 11.84 -7.72
N THR A 60 -4.54 12.45 -7.41
CA THR A 60 -5.36 12.07 -6.23
C THR A 60 -5.84 10.63 -6.33
N GLN A 61 -6.17 10.15 -7.53
CA GLN A 61 -6.58 8.75 -7.73
C GLN A 61 -5.42 7.78 -7.44
N MET A 62 -4.19 8.12 -7.85
CA MET A 62 -3.00 7.33 -7.54
C MET A 62 -2.75 7.26 -6.03
N CYS A 63 -2.89 8.38 -5.30
CA CYS A 63 -2.79 8.38 -3.84
C CYS A 63 -3.85 7.47 -3.17
N LEU A 64 -5.10 7.51 -3.65
CA LEU A 64 -6.17 6.62 -3.16
C LEU A 64 -5.88 5.15 -3.49
N SER A 65 -5.32 4.88 -4.67
CA SER A 65 -4.93 3.56 -5.15
C SER A 65 -3.84 2.94 -4.27
N LEU A 66 -2.80 3.72 -3.96
CA LEU A 66 -1.71 3.34 -3.05
C LEU A 66 -2.21 3.15 -1.62
N THR A 67 -3.08 4.03 -1.13
CA THR A 67 -3.74 3.88 0.17
C THR A 67 -4.48 2.55 0.24
N ALA A 68 -5.26 2.21 -0.79
CA ALA A 68 -5.95 0.92 -0.85
C ALA A 68 -4.96 -0.25 -0.87
N SER A 69 -3.83 -0.15 -1.58
CA SER A 69 -2.80 -1.20 -1.58
C SER A 69 -2.25 -1.47 -0.18
N ILE A 70 -1.93 -0.42 0.60
CA ILE A 70 -1.45 -0.56 1.99
C ILE A 70 -2.53 -1.21 2.87
N LEU A 71 -3.79 -0.81 2.70
CA LEU A 71 -4.90 -1.36 3.49
C LEU A 71 -5.15 -2.85 3.22
N LEU A 72 -4.81 -3.34 2.03
CA LEU A 72 -5.07 -4.71 1.58
C LEU A 72 -3.85 -5.64 1.70
N GLU A 73 -2.66 -5.11 1.96
CA GLU A 73 -1.45 -5.90 2.10
C GLU A 73 -1.55 -6.77 3.37
N LYS A 74 -1.39 -8.09 3.23
CA LYS A 74 -1.63 -9.09 4.29
C LYS A 74 -0.71 -8.93 5.49
N GLU A 75 0.56 -8.64 5.23
CA GLU A 75 1.58 -8.33 6.24
C GLU A 75 1.29 -7.00 6.97
N SER A 76 0.39 -6.18 6.41
CA SER A 76 0.00 -4.85 6.88
C SER A 76 -1.36 -4.84 7.58
N ALA A 77 -1.77 -5.96 8.18
CA ALA A 77 -3.05 -6.07 8.91
C ALA A 77 -3.23 -4.97 9.98
N SER A 78 -2.11 -4.45 10.51
CA SER A 78 -2.05 -3.38 11.52
C SER A 78 -1.60 -2.01 11.00
N SER A 79 -1.42 -1.83 9.68
CA SER A 79 -0.81 -0.62 9.13
C SER A 79 -1.80 0.54 9.02
N TYR A 80 -1.43 1.72 9.50
CA TYR A 80 -2.21 2.94 9.37
C TYR A 80 -1.69 3.81 8.22
N VAL A 81 -2.58 4.60 7.60
CA VAL A 81 -2.22 5.57 6.56
C VAL A 81 -2.56 6.96 7.05
N ILE A 82 -1.58 7.86 6.99
CA ILE A 82 -1.81 9.29 7.17
C ILE A 82 -1.95 9.90 5.78
N TYR A 83 -3.13 10.46 5.48
CA TYR A 83 -3.42 11.15 4.24
C TYR A 83 -3.48 12.65 4.51
N LEU A 84 -2.50 13.40 4.02
CA LEU A 84 -2.48 14.86 4.13
C LEU A 84 -3.22 15.47 2.93
N ASP A 85 -4.39 16.06 3.17
CA ASP A 85 -5.25 16.62 2.13
C ASP A 85 -5.24 18.15 2.17
N THR A 86 -4.34 18.74 1.39
CA THR A 86 -4.12 20.19 1.36
C THR A 86 -5.21 20.98 0.63
N ASN A 87 -6.04 20.32 -0.18
CA ASN A 87 -7.03 20.99 -1.05
C ASN A 87 -8.46 20.45 -0.87
N GLY A 88 -8.72 19.64 0.16
CA GLY A 88 -10.06 19.08 0.42
C GLY A 88 -10.54 18.07 -0.63
N SER A 89 -9.59 17.46 -1.36
CA SER A 89 -9.87 16.56 -2.49
C SER A 89 -10.13 15.12 -2.05
N PHE A 90 -9.78 14.75 -0.82
CA PHE A 90 -9.97 13.41 -0.30
C PHE A 90 -11.46 13.09 -0.12
N ARG A 91 -11.88 11.92 -0.62
CA ARG A 91 -13.24 11.40 -0.47
C ARG A 91 -13.17 9.94 -0.02
N SER A 92 -13.58 9.68 1.22
CA SER A 92 -13.65 8.31 1.77
C SER A 92 -14.56 7.39 0.97
N SER A 93 -15.64 7.93 0.39
CA SER A 93 -16.52 7.20 -0.54
C SER A 93 -15.79 6.70 -1.78
N ARG A 94 -14.83 7.48 -2.30
CA ARG A 94 -14.01 7.06 -3.44
C ARG A 94 -13.04 5.94 -3.05
N LEU A 95 -12.40 6.05 -1.88
CA LEU A 95 -11.54 4.98 -1.36
C LEU A 95 -12.33 3.68 -1.14
N LEU A 96 -13.53 3.77 -0.58
CA LEU A 96 -14.44 2.64 -0.42
C LEU A 96 -14.71 1.92 -1.75
N GLN A 97 -14.99 2.68 -2.82
CA GLN A 97 -15.20 2.12 -4.15
C GLN A 97 -13.95 1.39 -4.68
N VAL A 98 -12.75 1.94 -4.46
CA VAL A 98 -11.49 1.29 -4.86
C VAL A 98 -11.31 -0.04 -4.12
N LEU A 99 -11.56 -0.07 -2.80
CA LEU A 99 -11.45 -1.28 -1.99
C LEU A 99 -12.43 -2.37 -2.47
N ILE A 100 -13.68 -2.00 -2.74
CA ILE A 100 -14.71 -2.92 -3.26
C ILE A 100 -14.33 -3.44 -4.65
N ALA A 101 -13.86 -2.57 -5.54
CA ALA A 101 -13.41 -2.96 -6.88
C ALA A 101 -12.23 -3.95 -6.85
N ARG A 102 -11.47 -3.98 -5.76
CA ARG A 102 -10.39 -4.94 -5.49
C ARG A 102 -10.85 -6.18 -4.70
N GLY A 103 -12.14 -6.49 -4.70
CA GLY A 103 -12.70 -7.72 -4.16
C GLY A 103 -12.99 -7.70 -2.65
N ASN A 104 -12.98 -6.55 -1.99
CA ASN A 104 -13.37 -6.48 -0.57
C ASN A 104 -14.88 -6.35 -0.41
N SER A 105 -15.42 -6.99 0.62
CA SER A 105 -16.80 -6.75 1.05
C SER A 105 -16.94 -5.31 1.57
N VAL A 106 -18.15 -4.75 1.43
CA VAL A 106 -18.46 -3.40 1.93
C VAL A 106 -18.16 -3.29 3.43
N GLU A 107 -18.49 -4.33 4.20
CA GLU A 107 -18.27 -4.37 5.65
C GLU A 107 -16.77 -4.35 5.99
N ASN A 108 -15.96 -5.16 5.31
CA ASN A 108 -14.52 -5.17 5.53
C ASN A 108 -13.88 -3.84 5.10
N ALA A 109 -14.31 -3.30 3.95
CA ALA A 109 -13.80 -2.04 3.45
C ALA A 109 -14.09 -0.88 4.42
N LYS A 110 -15.28 -0.84 5.05
CA LYS A 110 -15.59 0.14 6.10
C LYS A 110 -14.65 0.04 7.31
N LYS A 111 -14.28 -1.17 7.74
CA LYS A 111 -13.29 -1.38 8.80
C LYS A 111 -11.91 -0.87 8.39
N LEU A 112 -11.49 -1.14 7.16
CA LEU A 112 -10.22 -0.65 6.62
C LEU A 112 -10.15 0.88 6.57
N LEU A 113 -11.26 1.57 6.26
CA LEU A 113 -11.31 3.04 6.27
C LEU A 113 -10.96 3.65 7.64
N GLN A 114 -11.20 2.94 8.75
CA GLN A 114 -10.86 3.42 10.10
C GLN A 114 -9.35 3.54 10.33
N ARG A 115 -8.53 2.92 9.46
CA ARG A 115 -7.06 2.99 9.52
C ARG A 115 -6.49 4.19 8.74
N VAL A 116 -7.33 5.04 8.15
CA VAL A 116 -6.90 6.23 7.41
C VAL A 116 -7.14 7.48 8.24
N LEU A 117 -6.08 8.11 8.70
CA LEU A 117 -6.12 9.41 9.37
C LEU A 117 -5.96 10.50 8.33
N VAL A 118 -6.90 11.43 8.25
CA VAL A 118 -6.86 12.53 7.28
C VAL A 118 -6.47 13.82 8.00
N GLY A 119 -5.29 14.35 7.67
CA GLY A 119 -4.86 15.70 8.05
C GLY A 119 -5.33 16.71 7.02
N ARG A 120 -5.72 17.91 7.47
CA ARG A 120 -6.08 19.04 6.61
C ARG A 120 -5.08 20.16 6.77
#